data_AF-A0A925JL51-F1
#
_entry.id   AF-A0A925JL51-F1
#
_cell.length_a   1.000
_cell.length_b   1.000
_cell.length_c   1.000
_cell.angle_alpha   90.00
_cell.angle_beta   90.00
_cell.angle_gamma   90.00
#
_symmetry.space_group_name_H-M   'P 1'
#
loop_
_entity.id
_entity.type
_entity.pdbx_description
1 polymer ?
#
loop_
_entity_poly.entity_id
_entity_poly.type
_entity_poly.pdbx_seq_one_letter_code
_entity_poly.pdbx_strand_id
1 'polypeptide(L)'
;MCVFTKSRSKCKRALLTLGLLVASWTHAADRPFVWPNGAKAAVSLAYDDALNSQLDNAIPALNTAGLKGTFYLVLSSDVVRTRMPEWRAAAARGHELGNHTLFHQCSRSAPDRSWVTSENDLDKTSAGQMVVQIRVGNSMLNAIDGKDKRTFAAPCGEAVAAG
;
A
#
# COMPACT_ATOMS: atom_id res chain seq x y z
N MET A 1 -6.75 0.00 -79.14
CA MET A 1 -6.71 -1.04 -80.20
C MET A 1 -5.53 -1.97 -79.91
N CYS A 2 -5.74 -3.29 -80.00
CA CYS A 2 -4.83 -4.43 -79.71
C CYS A 2 -4.50 -4.67 -78.21
N VAL A 3 -5.17 -5.55 -77.44
CA VAL A 3 -5.47 -7.02 -77.53
C VAL A 3 -4.32 -7.89 -77.00
N PHE A 4 -4.58 -8.47 -75.81
CA PHE A 4 -4.20 -9.78 -75.22
C PHE A 4 -2.74 -10.29 -75.33
N THR A 5 -2.16 -10.85 -74.26
CA THR A 5 -2.31 -12.29 -74.00
C THR A 5 -2.13 -12.69 -72.53
N LYS A 6 -2.93 -13.69 -72.15
CA LYS A 6 -3.06 -14.37 -70.86
C LYS A 6 -1.96 -15.41 -70.71
N SER A 7 -1.04 -15.26 -69.76
CA SER A 7 -0.07 -16.31 -69.40
C SER A 7 -0.61 -17.16 -68.25
N ARG A 8 -0.64 -18.48 -68.47
CA ARG A 8 -1.22 -19.49 -67.57
C ARG A 8 -0.28 -19.78 -66.40
N SER A 9 -0.83 -19.72 -65.21
CA SER A 9 -0.27 -20.12 -63.93
C SER A 9 0.08 -21.62 -63.88
N LYS A 10 1.35 -21.93 -63.55
CA LYS A 10 1.75 -23.26 -63.06
C LYS A 10 1.76 -23.22 -61.54
N CYS A 11 0.70 -23.75 -60.94
CA CYS A 11 0.56 -23.90 -59.50
C CYS A 11 1.54 -24.98 -59.01
N LYS A 12 2.70 -24.56 -58.49
CA LYS A 12 3.62 -25.47 -57.82
C LYS A 12 3.08 -25.75 -56.41
N ARG A 13 2.72 -27.01 -56.20
CA ARG A 13 2.50 -27.73 -54.93
C ARG A 13 3.57 -27.50 -53.86
N ALA A 14 3.82 -26.28 -53.37
CA ALA A 14 4.69 -26.09 -52.21
C ALA A 14 3.90 -26.41 -50.95
N LEU A 15 4.05 -27.64 -50.42
CA LEU A 15 3.64 -27.95 -49.06
C LEU A 15 4.49 -27.10 -48.11
N LEU A 16 3.97 -25.96 -47.66
CA LEU A 16 4.45 -25.32 -46.44
C LEU A 16 3.94 -26.14 -45.26
N THR A 17 4.81 -26.98 -44.70
CA THR A 17 4.65 -27.47 -43.33
C THR A 17 4.82 -26.27 -42.40
N LEU A 18 3.68 -25.66 -42.04
CA LEU A 18 3.60 -24.65 -40.99
C LEU A 18 3.91 -25.36 -39.66
N GLY A 19 5.19 -25.39 -39.29
CA GLY A 19 5.63 -25.87 -37.98
C GLY A 19 5.05 -24.95 -36.91
N LEU A 20 4.02 -25.44 -36.20
CA LEU A 20 3.44 -24.77 -35.05
C LEU A 20 4.48 -24.80 -33.91
N LEU A 21 5.31 -23.75 -33.81
CA LEU A 21 6.11 -23.50 -32.62
C LEU A 21 5.16 -23.10 -31.49
N VAL A 22 4.65 -24.09 -30.77
CA VAL A 22 3.95 -23.86 -29.52
C VAL A 22 4.99 -23.41 -28.51
N ALA A 23 5.19 -22.09 -28.40
CA ALA A 23 5.94 -21.51 -27.29
C ALA A 23 5.21 -21.92 -26.01
N SER A 24 5.75 -22.91 -25.29
CA SER A 24 5.27 -23.29 -23.98
C SER A 24 5.56 -22.13 -23.04
N TRP A 25 4.56 -21.29 -22.81
CA TRP A 25 4.55 -20.36 -21.70
C TRP A 25 4.57 -21.21 -20.43
N THR A 26 5.75 -21.49 -19.90
CA THR A 26 5.85 -22.03 -18.55
C THR A 26 5.32 -20.95 -17.63
N HIS A 27 4.05 -21.06 -17.25
CA HIS A 27 3.54 -20.36 -16.08
C HIS A 27 4.46 -20.78 -14.94
N ALA A 28 5.24 -19.82 -14.41
CA ALA A 28 5.93 -20.04 -13.17
C ALA A 28 4.84 -20.35 -12.15
N ALA A 29 4.65 -21.63 -11.84
CA ALA A 29 3.81 -22.02 -10.74
C ALA A 29 4.38 -21.32 -9.51
N ASP A 30 3.57 -20.49 -8.86
CA ASP A 30 3.94 -19.84 -7.61
C ASP A 30 4.44 -20.93 -6.67
N ARG A 31 5.73 -20.89 -6.35
CA ARG A 31 6.27 -21.78 -5.33
C ARG A 31 5.48 -21.51 -4.05
N PRO A 32 4.95 -22.54 -3.37
CA PRO A 32 4.21 -22.33 -2.15
C PRO A 32 5.10 -21.56 -1.16
N PHE A 33 4.60 -20.43 -0.67
CA PHE A 33 5.31 -19.64 0.31
C PHE A 33 5.49 -20.47 1.59
N VAL A 34 6.74 -20.65 2.02
CA VAL A 34 7.05 -21.36 3.26
C VAL A 34 7.25 -20.33 4.35
N TRP A 35 6.38 -20.35 5.36
CA TRP A 35 6.55 -19.49 6.52
C TRP A 35 7.86 -19.85 7.25
N PRO A 36 8.58 -18.84 7.78
CA PRO A 36 9.78 -19.10 8.56
C PRO A 36 9.46 -19.94 9.81
N ASN A 37 10.48 -20.65 10.31
CA ASN A 37 10.42 -21.42 11.55
C ASN A 37 9.33 -22.52 11.60
N GLY A 38 8.90 -23.02 10.43
CA GLY A 38 7.87 -24.07 10.35
C GLY A 38 6.46 -23.59 10.74
N ALA A 39 6.23 -22.27 10.79
CA ALA A 39 4.91 -21.72 11.06
C ALA A 39 3.92 -22.07 9.94
N LYS A 40 2.62 -21.93 10.24
CA LYS A 40 1.54 -22.18 9.27
C LYS A 40 0.82 -20.91 8.82
N ALA A 41 0.98 -19.84 9.60
CA ALA A 41 0.40 -18.53 9.36
C ALA A 41 1.20 -17.47 10.13
N ALA A 42 0.96 -16.21 9.81
CA ALA A 42 1.35 -15.06 10.60
C ALA A 42 0.11 -14.25 10.98
N VAL A 43 0.18 -13.55 12.12
CA VAL A 43 -0.83 -12.60 12.58
C VAL A 43 -0.17 -11.24 12.66
N SER A 44 -0.81 -10.22 12.11
CA SER A 44 -0.39 -8.82 12.21
C SER A 44 -1.42 -8.05 13.04
N LEU A 45 -0.96 -7.38 14.10
CA LEU A 45 -1.78 -6.54 14.96
C LEU A 45 -1.48 -5.08 14.61
N ALA A 46 -2.41 -4.44 13.91
CA ALA A 46 -2.28 -3.07 13.43
C ALA A 46 -3.35 -2.16 14.06
N TYR A 47 -2.97 -0.92 14.34
CA TYR A 47 -3.81 0.10 14.96
C TYR A 47 -3.63 1.43 14.23
N ASP A 48 -4.73 2.11 13.93
CA ASP A 48 -4.74 3.33 13.12
C ASP A 48 -5.08 4.56 13.97
N ASP A 49 -4.89 5.77 13.45
CA ASP A 49 -5.38 7.05 14.02
C ASP A 49 -4.61 7.65 15.21
N ALA A 50 -3.61 6.95 15.75
CA ALA A 50 -2.80 7.42 16.89
C ALA A 50 -3.65 7.82 18.12
N LEU A 51 -4.61 6.97 18.50
CA LEU A 51 -5.53 7.26 19.62
C LEU A 51 -4.86 7.12 20.99
N ASN A 52 -5.33 7.88 21.99
CA ASN A 52 -4.87 7.77 23.38
C ASN A 52 -4.97 6.33 23.92
N SER A 53 -6.06 5.63 23.58
CA SER A 53 -6.31 4.25 24.02
C SER A 53 -5.22 3.27 23.58
N GLN A 54 -4.47 3.58 22.52
CA GLN A 54 -3.36 2.74 22.05
C GLN A 54 -2.16 2.83 22.99
N LEU A 55 -1.83 4.03 23.45
CA LEU A 55 -0.77 4.26 24.42
C LEU A 55 -1.20 3.78 25.82
N ASP A 56 -2.46 4.01 26.19
CA ASP A 56 -2.97 3.71 27.54
C ASP A 56 -3.26 2.22 27.75
N ASN A 57 -3.69 1.50 26.71
CA ASN A 57 -4.18 0.12 26.84
C ASN A 57 -3.48 -0.86 25.90
N ALA A 58 -3.48 -0.58 24.58
CA ALA A 58 -3.03 -1.56 23.59
C ALA A 58 -1.53 -1.87 23.73
N ILE A 59 -0.68 -0.84 23.78
CA ILE A 59 0.77 -0.99 23.93
C ILE A 59 1.14 -1.69 25.25
N PRO A 60 0.59 -1.31 26.41
CA PRO A 60 0.81 -2.04 27.66
C PRO A 60 0.38 -3.52 27.59
N ALA A 61 -0.78 -3.81 27.00
CA ALA A 61 -1.27 -5.19 26.85
C ALA A 61 -0.37 -6.03 25.94
N LEU A 62 0.03 -5.49 24.79
CA LEU A 62 0.97 -6.14 23.86
C LEU A 62 2.32 -6.42 24.54
N ASN A 63 2.85 -5.43 25.26
CA ASN A 63 4.12 -5.60 25.99
C ASN A 63 4.03 -6.68 27.06
N THR A 64 2.92 -6.74 27.80
CA THR A 64 2.68 -7.79 28.81
C THR A 64 2.60 -9.18 28.17
N ALA A 65 2.00 -9.28 26.98
CA ALA A 65 1.90 -10.53 26.22
C ALA A 65 3.20 -10.88 25.45
N GLY A 66 4.24 -10.04 25.48
CA GLY A 66 5.44 -10.21 24.68
C GLY A 66 5.22 -10.04 23.17
N LEU A 67 4.11 -9.44 22.76
CA LEU A 67 3.73 -9.22 21.37
C LEU A 67 4.17 -7.84 20.86
N LYS A 68 4.31 -7.74 19.54
CA LYS A 68 4.56 -6.47 18.84
C LYS A 68 3.35 -6.12 17.98
N GLY A 69 3.25 -4.83 17.67
CA GLY A 69 2.18 -4.28 16.87
C GLY A 69 2.68 -3.13 16.03
N THR A 70 1.92 -2.80 14.99
CA THR A 70 2.15 -1.68 14.08
C THR A 70 1.12 -0.60 14.36
N PHE A 71 1.58 0.63 14.51
CA PHE A 71 0.73 1.80 14.79
C PHE A 71 0.86 2.78 13.64
N TYR A 72 -0.19 2.91 12.83
CA TYR A 72 -0.26 3.85 11.71
C TYR A 72 -0.71 5.20 12.24
N LEU A 73 0.23 6.16 12.28
CA LEU A 73 -0.01 7.45 12.90
C LEU A 73 -0.57 8.47 11.92
N VAL A 74 -1.62 9.17 12.33
CA VAL A 74 -2.04 10.44 11.72
C VAL A 74 -1.15 11.52 12.30
N LEU A 75 -0.23 12.04 11.50
CA LEU A 75 0.93 12.76 12.03
C LEU A 75 0.62 14.20 12.45
N SER A 76 -0.52 14.75 12.03
CA SER A 76 -1.05 16.01 12.57
C SER A 76 -1.81 15.83 13.89
N SER A 77 -2.00 14.60 14.38
CA SER A 77 -2.76 14.33 15.60
C SER A 77 -2.11 15.00 16.83
N ASP A 78 -2.93 15.65 17.63
CA ASP A 78 -2.49 16.23 18.90
C ASP A 78 -1.95 15.17 19.87
N VAL A 79 -2.39 13.92 19.77
CA VAL A 79 -1.87 12.81 20.58
C VAL A 79 -0.41 12.54 20.22
N VAL A 80 -0.04 12.58 18.93
CA VAL A 80 1.36 12.44 18.51
C VAL A 80 2.20 13.59 19.05
N ARG A 81 1.71 14.83 18.94
CA ARG A 81 2.42 16.02 19.43
C ARG A 81 2.60 16.04 20.94
N THR A 82 1.54 15.76 21.71
CA THR A 82 1.52 15.89 23.18
C THR A 82 2.11 14.68 23.90
N ARG A 83 2.07 13.49 23.29
CA ARG A 83 2.56 12.23 23.86
C ARG A 83 3.76 11.68 23.10
N MET A 84 4.52 12.57 22.45
CA MET A 84 5.72 12.24 21.68
C MET A 84 6.72 11.32 22.43
N PRO A 85 7.03 11.55 23.73
CA PRO A 85 7.93 10.65 24.46
C PRO A 85 7.42 9.21 24.54
N GLU A 86 6.11 9.00 24.60
CA GLU A 86 5.50 7.67 24.71
C GLU A 86 5.51 6.93 23.37
N TRP A 87 5.27 7.63 22.26
CA TRP A 87 5.46 7.08 20.92
C TRP A 87 6.91 6.68 20.65
N ARG A 88 7.87 7.52 21.06
CA ARG A 88 9.30 7.17 21.02
C ARG A 88 9.59 5.92 21.84
N ALA A 89 9.03 5.83 23.05
CA ALA A 89 9.21 4.67 23.91
C ALA A 89 8.57 3.40 23.32
N ALA A 90 7.42 3.50 22.66
CA ALA A 90 6.79 2.40 21.95
C ALA A 90 7.69 1.87 20.82
N ALA A 91 8.24 2.78 19.99
CA ALA A 91 9.18 2.42 18.95
C ALA A 91 10.47 1.78 19.50
N ALA A 92 11.02 2.33 20.58
CA ALA A 92 12.21 1.78 21.26
C ALA A 92 11.96 0.38 21.84
N ARG A 93 10.72 0.06 22.22
CA ARG A 93 10.31 -1.29 22.63
C ARG A 93 10.02 -2.23 21.45
N GLY A 94 10.25 -1.80 20.22
CA GLY A 94 10.14 -2.63 19.02
C GLY A 94 8.76 -2.66 18.39
N HIS A 95 7.82 -1.80 18.80
CA HIS A 95 6.62 -1.57 18.00
C HIS A 95 6.99 -0.82 16.72
N GLU A 96 6.24 -1.04 15.65
CA GLU A 96 6.42 -0.34 14.39
C GLU A 96 5.54 0.92 14.36
N LEU A 97 6.11 2.04 13.88
CA LEU A 97 5.35 3.27 13.60
C LEU A 97 5.25 3.44 12.07
N GLY A 98 4.03 3.31 11.57
CA GLY A 98 3.68 3.44 10.15
C GLY A 98 3.06 4.80 9.84
N ASN A 99 2.98 5.12 8.55
CA ASN A 99 2.41 6.37 8.06
C ASN A 99 0.92 6.19 7.75
N HIS A 100 0.06 7.00 8.38
CA HIS A 100 -1.38 7.07 8.10
C HIS A 100 -1.80 8.43 7.54
N THR A 101 -0.92 9.04 6.74
CA THR A 101 -0.97 10.42 6.24
C THR A 101 -0.80 11.49 7.31
N LEU A 102 -0.76 12.75 6.88
CA LEU A 102 -0.74 13.88 7.82
C LEU A 102 -2.11 14.09 8.44
N PHE A 103 -3.17 14.12 7.62
CA PHE A 103 -4.48 14.67 8.03
C PHE A 103 -5.63 13.66 7.95
N HIS A 104 -5.36 12.36 7.78
CA HIS A 104 -6.37 11.32 7.66
C HIS A 104 -7.41 11.65 6.57
N GLN A 105 -6.93 12.04 5.38
CA GLN A 105 -7.84 12.41 4.30
C GLN A 105 -8.55 11.20 3.72
N CYS A 106 -9.87 11.32 3.56
CA CYS A 106 -10.74 10.30 2.98
C CYS A 106 -11.65 10.93 1.93
N SER A 107 -12.21 10.11 1.04
CA SER A 107 -13.20 10.60 0.07
C SER A 107 -14.44 11.08 0.83
N ARG A 108 -14.81 12.36 0.69
CA ARG A 108 -16.01 12.89 1.36
C ARG A 108 -17.29 12.46 0.66
N SER A 109 -17.23 12.14 -0.62
CA SER A 109 -18.37 11.68 -1.42
C SER A 109 -18.76 10.21 -1.17
N ALA A 110 -17.90 9.42 -0.53
CA ALA A 110 -18.21 8.04 -0.18
C ALA A 110 -19.28 7.92 0.94
N PRO A 111 -20.02 6.80 1.03
CA PRO A 111 -21.03 6.58 2.08
C PRO A 111 -20.45 6.67 3.49
N ASP A 112 -21.23 7.18 4.44
CA ASP A 112 -20.87 7.31 5.86
C ASP A 112 -19.60 8.15 6.14
N ARG A 113 -19.33 9.16 5.29
CA ARG A 113 -18.18 10.09 5.38
C ARG A 113 -18.53 11.54 5.73
N SER A 114 -19.68 11.78 6.36
CA SER A 114 -20.11 13.14 6.75
C SER A 114 -19.17 13.85 7.75
N TRP A 115 -18.34 13.08 8.45
CA TRP A 115 -17.33 13.57 9.40
C TRP A 115 -16.05 14.10 8.72
N VAL A 116 -15.82 13.78 7.45
CA VAL A 116 -14.64 14.26 6.70
C VAL A 116 -14.82 15.76 6.44
N THR A 117 -13.93 16.61 6.94
CA THR A 117 -14.03 18.06 6.74
C THR A 117 -13.66 18.47 5.31
N SER A 118 -13.95 19.73 4.93
CA SER A 118 -13.57 20.25 3.60
C SER A 118 -12.06 20.28 3.37
N GLU A 119 -11.28 20.47 4.43
CA GLU A 119 -9.83 20.58 4.42
C GLU A 119 -9.16 19.22 4.23
N ASN A 120 -9.82 18.15 4.68
CA ASN A 120 -9.35 16.78 4.60
C ASN A 120 -10.02 15.98 3.48
N ASP A 121 -10.74 16.64 2.58
CA ASP A 121 -11.47 16.03 1.47
C ASP A 121 -10.50 15.49 0.41
N LEU A 122 -10.39 14.15 0.34
CA LEU A 122 -9.53 13.49 -0.63
C LEU A 122 -10.02 13.68 -2.08
N ASP A 123 -11.31 13.94 -2.28
CA ASP A 123 -11.89 14.18 -3.61
C ASP A 123 -11.39 15.49 -4.23
N LYS A 124 -10.74 16.34 -3.43
CA LYS A 124 -10.14 17.62 -3.85
C LYS A 124 -8.63 17.66 -3.69
N THR A 125 -8.02 16.56 -3.26
CA THR A 125 -6.57 16.47 -3.07
C THR A 125 -5.98 15.61 -4.18
N SER A 126 -5.10 16.19 -5.00
CA SER A 126 -4.45 15.44 -6.09
C SER A 126 -3.48 14.38 -5.55
N ALA A 127 -3.24 13.32 -6.33
CA ALA A 127 -2.22 12.32 -6.01
C ALA A 127 -0.82 12.94 -5.79
N GLY A 128 -0.46 13.98 -6.54
CA GLY A 128 0.79 14.71 -6.35
C GLY A 128 0.90 15.39 -4.98
N GLN A 129 -0.19 16.01 -4.51
CA GLN A 129 -0.27 16.58 -3.17
C GLN A 129 -0.16 15.48 -2.10
N MET A 130 -0.86 14.35 -2.28
CA MET A 130 -0.76 13.22 -1.36
C MET A 130 0.68 12.69 -1.27
N VAL A 131 1.39 12.53 -2.38
CA VAL A 131 2.79 12.08 -2.39
C VAL A 131 3.69 13.04 -1.59
N VAL A 132 3.53 14.35 -1.77
CA VAL A 132 4.32 15.35 -1.03
C VAL A 132 4.02 15.26 0.46
N GLN A 133 2.75 15.17 0.85
CA GLN A 133 2.35 15.07 2.25
C GLN A 133 2.82 13.76 2.92
N ILE A 134 2.73 12.62 2.22
CA ILE A 134 3.23 11.34 2.71
C ILE A 134 4.75 11.41 2.96
N ARG A 135 5.51 12.08 2.09
CA ARG A 135 6.96 12.27 2.29
C ARG A 135 7.28 13.15 3.50
N VAL A 136 6.51 14.21 3.73
CA VAL A 136 6.61 15.01 4.97
C VAL A 136 6.32 14.13 6.17
N GLY A 137 5.26 13.31 6.09
CA GLY A 137 4.93 12.36 7.14
C GLY A 137 6.05 11.36 7.46
N ASN A 138 6.69 10.80 6.43
CA ASN A 138 7.86 9.93 6.62
C ASN A 138 9.03 10.66 7.29
N SER A 139 9.24 11.94 6.98
CA SER A 139 10.28 12.76 7.62
C SER A 139 9.97 13.00 9.10
N MET A 140 8.70 13.26 9.44
CA MET A 140 8.26 13.36 10.83
C MET A 140 8.47 12.05 11.59
N LEU A 141 8.06 10.92 11.01
CA LEU A 141 8.28 9.61 11.62
C LEU A 141 9.78 9.32 11.82
N ASN A 142 10.64 9.69 10.88
CA ASN A 142 12.09 9.57 11.03
C ASN A 142 12.58 10.38 12.25
N ALA A 143 12.08 11.60 12.43
CA ALA A 143 12.40 12.40 13.62
C ALA A 143 11.86 11.81 14.95
N ILE A 144 10.92 10.87 14.89
CA ILE A 144 10.39 10.16 16.06
C ILE A 144 11.30 8.98 16.41
N ASP A 145 11.54 8.06 15.48
CA ASP A 145 12.16 6.76 15.77
C ASP A 145 13.48 6.47 15.02
N GLY A 146 13.95 7.40 14.18
CA GLY A 146 15.18 7.28 13.41
C GLY A 146 15.15 6.30 12.23
N LYS A 147 13.99 5.73 11.86
CA LYS A 147 13.87 4.76 10.76
C LYS A 147 13.61 5.43 9.40
N ASP A 148 14.14 4.84 8.33
CA ASP A 148 13.97 5.35 6.96
C ASP A 148 13.01 4.53 6.10
N LYS A 149 12.74 3.28 6.49
CA LYS A 149 11.76 2.41 5.84
C LYS A 149 10.42 2.52 6.55
N ARG A 150 9.35 2.72 5.79
CA ARG A 150 8.00 2.94 6.32
C ARG A 150 6.98 2.03 5.67
N THR A 151 6.16 1.42 6.50
CA THR A 151 4.85 0.90 6.10
C THR A 151 3.86 2.06 6.00
N PHE A 152 2.84 1.86 5.19
CA PHE A 152 1.81 2.85 4.92
C PHE A 152 0.45 2.16 4.91
N ALA A 153 -0.52 2.78 5.59
CA ALA A 153 -1.93 2.43 5.48
C ALA A 153 -2.66 3.66 4.96
N ALA A 154 -3.42 3.52 3.87
CA ALA A 154 -4.27 4.59 3.38
C ALA A 154 -5.46 4.75 4.32
N PRO A 155 -5.76 5.97 4.83
CA PRO A 155 -7.00 6.24 5.54
C PRO A 155 -8.19 5.72 4.75
N CYS A 156 -9.16 5.15 5.47
CA CYS A 156 -10.42 4.72 4.87
C CYS A 156 -10.33 3.64 3.78
N GLY A 157 -9.15 3.05 3.53
CA GLY A 157 -8.93 2.07 2.45
C GLY A 157 -8.87 2.70 1.06
N GLU A 158 -8.62 4.01 0.97
CA GLU A 158 -8.65 4.75 -0.28
C GLU A 158 -7.48 4.37 -1.19
N ALA A 159 -7.75 4.26 -2.49
CA ALA A 159 -6.74 4.00 -3.52
C ALA A 159 -6.65 5.13 -4.56
N VAL A 160 -7.58 6.08 -4.52
CA VAL A 160 -7.74 7.13 -5.54
C VAL A 160 -7.89 8.49 -4.87
N ALA A 161 -7.26 9.51 -5.46
CA ALA A 161 -7.26 10.87 -4.95
C ALA A 161 -7.69 11.82 -6.08
N ALA A 162 -8.62 12.72 -5.78
CA ALA A 162 -9.29 13.61 -6.74
C ALA A 162 -10.15 12.95 -7.84
N GLY A 163 -10.66 11.74 -7.62
CA GLY A 163 -11.61 11.07 -8.52
C GLY A 163 -10.98 10.24 -9.64
#